data_AF-A0A5J4VS15-F1
#
_entry.id   AF-A0A5J4VS15-F1
#
_cell.length_a   1.000
_cell.length_b   1.000
_cell.length_c   1.000
_cell.angle_alpha   90.00
_cell.angle_beta   90.00
_cell.angle_gamma   90.00
#
_symmetry.space_group_name_H-M   'P 1'
#
loop_
_entity.id
_entity.type
_entity.pdbx_description
1 polymer ?
#
loop_
_entity_poly.entity_id
_entity_poly.type
_entity_poly.pdbx_seq_one_letter_code
_entity_poly.pdbx_strand_id
1 'polypeptide(L)'
;MEYRGIILELINITKALHSLTTLSTYKINIHLSQENDQQTLAIRSGSRKCLLNIHCSSDASAQSELVNANYTGVLVIAISTASGSGEEQDEQISIRLGNISTFLNCLNKGGKYYIKTFPPQPLLAHRSDEQIEEEGGNEEIDSQLINKGKGHFDYDDIKNSANRAQGEILNYFIEQGNQRPYWY
;
A
#
# COMPACT_ATOMS: atom_id res chain seq x y z
N MET A 1 -13.08 -15.80 29.90
CA MET A 1 -14.08 -14.93 29.24
C MET A 1 -13.42 -13.80 28.45
N GLU A 2 -12.30 -13.25 28.92
CA GLU A 2 -11.54 -12.16 28.27
C GLU A 2 -11.01 -12.50 26.86
N TYR A 3 -10.43 -13.69 26.67
CA TYR A 3 -9.94 -14.15 25.35
C TYR A 3 -11.01 -14.22 24.26
N ARG A 4 -12.27 -14.52 24.61
CA ARG A 4 -13.35 -14.61 23.63
C ARG A 4 -13.69 -13.23 23.05
N GLY A 5 -13.61 -12.18 23.86
CA GLY A 5 -13.83 -10.80 23.42
C GLY A 5 -12.75 -10.37 22.43
N ILE A 6 -11.48 -10.60 22.78
CA ILE A 6 -10.32 -10.28 21.95
C ILE A 6 -10.37 -11.02 20.61
N ILE A 7 -10.72 -12.32 20.61
CA ILE A 7 -10.84 -13.12 19.38
C ILE A 7 -11.95 -12.57 18.46
N LEU A 8 -13.10 -12.18 19.02
CA LEU A 8 -14.20 -11.63 18.22
C LEU A 8 -13.84 -10.26 17.62
N GLU A 9 -13.13 -9.43 18.39
CA GLU A 9 -12.63 -8.15 17.91
C GLU A 9 -11.63 -8.32 16.77
N LEU A 10 -10.67 -9.23 16.92
CA LEU A 10 -9.70 -9.56 15.86
C LEU A 10 -10.40 -10.07 14.59
N ILE A 11 -11.36 -11.00 14.72
CA ILE A 11 -12.15 -11.50 13.59
C ILE A 11 -12.89 -10.36 12.87
N ASN A 12 -13.43 -9.40 13.61
CA ASN A 12 -14.13 -8.25 13.02
C ASN A 12 -13.17 -7.32 12.27
N ILE A 13 -11.96 -7.08 12.80
CA ILE A 13 -10.93 -6.28 12.15
C ILE A 13 -10.50 -6.95 10.83
N THR A 14 -10.18 -8.24 10.85
CA THR A 14 -9.79 -8.99 9.65
C THR A 14 -10.87 -8.93 8.57
N LYS A 15 -12.15 -9.12 8.95
CA LYS A 15 -13.28 -9.02 8.02
C LYS A 15 -13.46 -7.61 7.45
N ALA A 16 -13.28 -6.57 8.28
CA ALA A 16 -13.37 -5.19 7.85
C ALA A 16 -12.26 -4.85 6.84
N LEU A 17 -11.03 -5.27 7.10
CA LEU A 17 -9.89 -5.07 6.20
C LEU A 17 -10.07 -5.80 4.87
N HIS A 18 -10.50 -7.06 4.88
CA HIS A 18 -10.81 -7.78 3.63
C HIS A 18 -11.93 -7.11 2.84
N SER A 19 -12.95 -6.58 3.54
CA SER A 19 -14.04 -5.87 2.88
C SER A 19 -13.53 -4.57 2.25
N LEU A 20 -12.71 -3.79 2.95
CA LEU A 20 -12.11 -2.55 2.45
C LEU A 20 -11.19 -2.79 1.25
N THR A 21 -10.34 -3.82 1.30
CA THR A 21 -9.45 -4.18 0.18
C THR A 21 -10.25 -4.64 -1.03
N THR A 22 -11.29 -5.45 -0.85
CA THR A 22 -12.21 -5.82 -1.94
C THR A 22 -12.93 -4.59 -2.54
N LEU A 23 -13.40 -3.66 -1.69
CA LEU A 23 -14.09 -2.46 -2.16
C LEU A 23 -13.14 -1.46 -2.85
N SER A 24 -11.86 -1.46 -2.49
CA SER A 24 -10.84 -0.58 -3.08
C SER A 24 -10.55 -0.87 -4.56
N THR A 25 -10.89 -2.06 -5.03
CA THR A 25 -10.76 -2.52 -6.42
C THR A 25 -12.12 -2.87 -7.05
N TYR A 26 -13.23 -2.55 -6.37
CA TYR A 26 -14.57 -2.91 -6.80
C TYR A 26 -14.88 -2.34 -8.18
N LYS A 27 -15.22 -3.25 -9.11
CA LYS A 27 -15.57 -2.93 -10.50
C LYS A 27 -14.53 -2.05 -11.21
N ILE A 28 -13.26 -2.15 -10.82
CA ILE A 28 -12.19 -1.51 -11.55
C ILE A 28 -12.22 -1.97 -13.02
N ASN A 29 -12.00 -1.06 -13.97
CA ASN A 29 -12.07 -1.31 -15.42
C ASN A 29 -13.44 -1.73 -15.96
N ILE A 30 -14.52 -1.58 -15.19
CA ILE A 30 -15.88 -1.85 -15.65
C ILE A 30 -16.64 -0.53 -15.80
N HIS A 31 -16.92 -0.15 -17.05
CA HIS A 31 -17.71 1.04 -17.39
C HIS A 31 -19.15 0.63 -17.72
N LEU A 32 -20.10 1.02 -16.87
CA LEU A 32 -21.53 0.68 -17.07
C LEU A 32 -22.35 1.92 -17.45
N SER A 33 -22.22 2.99 -16.67
CA SER A 33 -22.86 4.28 -16.91
C SER A 33 -22.13 5.35 -16.11
N GLN A 34 -22.21 6.61 -16.54
CA GLN A 34 -21.52 7.70 -15.86
C GLN A 34 -21.86 7.78 -14.36
N GLU A 35 -23.13 7.55 -13.98
CA GLU A 35 -23.55 7.53 -12.57
C GLU A 35 -22.95 6.33 -11.81
N ASN A 36 -22.92 5.14 -12.42
CA ASN A 36 -22.33 3.95 -11.81
C ASN A 36 -20.81 4.11 -11.62
N ASP A 37 -20.15 4.65 -12.63
CA ASP A 37 -18.70 4.88 -12.64
C ASP A 37 -18.33 5.89 -11.54
N GLN A 38 -19.11 6.96 -11.36
CA GLN A 38 -18.94 7.90 -10.24
C GLN A 38 -19.15 7.24 -8.87
N GLN A 39 -20.20 6.41 -8.72
CA GLN A 39 -20.47 5.71 -7.46
C GLN A 39 -19.36 4.70 -7.11
N THR A 40 -18.92 3.92 -8.09
CA THR A 40 -17.83 2.94 -7.90
C THR A 40 -16.50 3.63 -7.62
N LEU A 41 -16.19 4.75 -8.26
CA LEU A 41 -15.03 5.59 -7.93
C LEU A 41 -15.10 6.12 -6.49
N ALA A 42 -16.26 6.58 -6.03
CA ALA A 42 -16.46 7.02 -4.65
C ALA A 42 -16.24 5.89 -3.64
N ILE A 43 -16.73 4.68 -3.95
CA ILE A 43 -16.51 3.48 -3.12
C ILE A 43 -15.02 3.12 -3.05
N ARG A 44 -14.33 3.10 -4.20
CA ARG A 44 -12.90 2.78 -4.29
C ARG A 44 -12.08 3.81 -3.50
N SER A 45 -12.27 5.09 -3.76
CA SER A 45 -11.55 6.19 -3.10
C SER A 45 -11.80 6.25 -1.59
N GLY A 46 -13.06 6.09 -1.16
CA GLY A 46 -13.43 6.03 0.26
C GLY A 46 -12.76 4.85 0.97
N SER A 47 -12.78 3.67 0.35
CA SER A 47 -12.17 2.46 0.93
C SER A 47 -10.65 2.58 1.03
N ARG A 48 -10.00 3.10 -0.02
CA ARG A 48 -8.55 3.38 -0.02
C ARG A 48 -8.16 4.38 1.07
N LYS A 49 -8.96 5.44 1.27
CA LYS A 49 -8.75 6.42 2.34
C LYS A 49 -8.89 5.80 3.73
N CYS A 50 -9.85 4.90 3.93
CA CYS A 50 -9.97 4.15 5.18
C CYS A 50 -8.74 3.27 5.43
N LEU A 51 -8.28 2.52 4.43
CA LEU A 51 -7.06 1.71 4.54
C LEU A 51 -5.82 2.55 4.86
N LEU A 52 -5.69 3.72 4.25
CA LEU A 52 -4.62 4.68 4.55
C LEU A 52 -4.66 5.14 6.02
N ASN A 53 -5.83 5.48 6.54
CA ASN A 53 -5.96 5.89 7.95
C ASN A 53 -5.55 4.77 8.91
N ILE A 54 -5.90 3.51 8.58
CA ILE A 54 -5.47 2.34 9.35
C ILE A 54 -3.95 2.20 9.30
N HIS A 55 -3.35 2.26 8.10
CA HIS A 55 -1.90 2.25 7.92
C HIS A 55 -1.23 3.32 8.79
N CYS A 56 -1.62 4.60 8.68
CA CYS A 56 -1.00 5.70 9.42
C CYS A 56 -1.12 5.58 10.96
N SER A 57 -2.11 4.84 11.45
CA SER A 57 -2.43 4.73 12.89
C SER A 57 -2.08 3.36 13.49
N SER A 58 -1.54 2.45 12.68
CA SER A 58 -1.39 1.03 13.04
C SER A 58 -0.14 0.74 13.88
N ASP A 59 -0.27 -0.27 14.75
CA ASP A 59 0.86 -0.94 15.41
C ASP A 59 1.24 -2.22 14.67
N ALA A 60 2.20 -2.98 15.22
CA ALA A 60 2.68 -4.22 14.62
C ALA A 60 1.56 -5.21 14.27
N SER A 61 0.53 -5.34 15.11
CA SER A 61 -0.57 -6.28 14.86
C SER A 61 -1.40 -5.85 13.66
N ALA A 62 -1.76 -4.56 13.58
CA ALA A 62 -2.53 -4.04 12.46
C ALA A 62 -1.74 -4.04 11.14
N GLN A 63 -0.40 -3.93 11.18
CA GLN A 63 0.47 -4.10 10.01
C GLN A 63 0.41 -5.52 9.44
N SER A 64 0.43 -6.54 10.31
CA SER A 64 0.25 -7.94 9.90
C SER A 64 -1.09 -8.17 9.20
N GLU A 65 -2.18 -7.62 9.75
CA GLU A 65 -3.50 -7.72 9.14
C GLU A 65 -3.60 -7.02 7.77
N LEU A 66 -2.92 -5.88 7.59
CA LEU A 66 -2.83 -5.20 6.29
C LEU A 66 -2.13 -6.06 5.23
N VAL A 67 -1.00 -6.69 5.58
CA VAL A 67 -0.30 -7.61 4.67
C VAL A 67 -1.17 -8.83 4.37
N ASN A 68 -1.84 -9.40 5.37
CA ASN A 68 -2.76 -10.52 5.17
C ASN A 68 -3.93 -10.17 4.23
N ALA A 69 -4.36 -8.91 4.23
CA ALA A 69 -5.44 -8.42 3.38
C ALA A 69 -4.98 -8.00 1.96
N ASN A 70 -3.71 -8.20 1.59
CA ASN A 70 -3.13 -7.77 0.30
C ASN A 70 -3.15 -6.24 0.09
N TYR A 71 -2.80 -5.49 1.15
CA TYR A 71 -2.82 -4.03 1.09
C TYR A 71 -1.84 -3.44 0.05
N THR A 72 -0.63 -4.00 -0.12
CA THR A 72 0.32 -3.50 -1.13
C THR A 72 -0.16 -3.77 -2.55
N GLY A 73 -0.73 -4.95 -2.82
CA GLY A 73 -1.36 -5.23 -4.11
C GLY A 73 -2.49 -4.26 -4.43
N VAL A 74 -3.32 -3.91 -3.43
CA VAL A 74 -4.33 -2.85 -3.57
C VAL A 74 -3.70 -1.51 -3.95
N LEU A 75 -2.58 -1.11 -3.34
CA LEU A 75 -1.91 0.15 -3.68
C LEU A 75 -1.34 0.13 -5.11
N VAL A 76 -0.80 -1.00 -5.56
CA VAL A 76 -0.28 -1.22 -6.92
C VAL A 76 -1.38 -1.08 -7.96
N ILE A 77 -2.47 -1.86 -7.83
CA ILE A 77 -3.63 -1.78 -8.74
C ILE A 77 -4.16 -0.35 -8.83
N ALA A 78 -4.06 0.37 -7.72
CA ALA A 78 -4.56 1.72 -7.62
C ALA A 78 -3.64 2.72 -8.36
N ILE A 79 -2.32 2.55 -8.43
CA ILE A 79 -1.45 3.45 -9.23
C ILE A 79 -1.43 3.11 -10.73
N SER A 80 -1.97 1.96 -11.13
CA SER A 80 -2.03 1.53 -12.52
C SER A 80 -2.87 2.48 -13.39
N THR A 81 -2.22 3.12 -14.36
CA THR A 81 -2.86 4.07 -15.29
C THR A 81 -3.46 3.40 -16.53
N ALA A 82 -3.22 2.09 -16.72
CA ALA A 82 -3.74 1.30 -17.84
C ALA A 82 -5.28 1.25 -17.92
N SER A 83 -5.96 1.73 -16.87
CA SER A 83 -7.42 1.76 -16.72
C SER A 83 -8.13 2.86 -17.54
N GLY A 84 -7.41 3.73 -18.24
CA GLY A 84 -7.96 4.59 -19.31
C GLY A 84 -8.91 5.71 -18.88
N SER A 85 -9.21 5.85 -17.59
CA SER A 85 -9.95 6.98 -17.05
C SER A 85 -8.97 7.95 -16.39
N GLY A 86 -9.04 9.25 -16.70
CA GLY A 86 -8.31 10.31 -15.98
C GLY A 86 -8.79 10.50 -14.54
N GLU A 87 -9.22 9.42 -13.87
CA GLU A 87 -9.81 9.38 -12.53
C GLU A 87 -8.78 9.53 -11.41
N GLU A 88 -7.50 9.42 -11.72
CA GLU A 88 -6.45 9.52 -10.74
C GLU A 88 -5.66 10.79 -10.96
N GLN A 89 -6.06 11.82 -10.20
CA GLN A 89 -5.28 13.04 -10.06
C GLN A 89 -3.84 12.66 -9.71
N ASP A 90 -2.89 13.32 -10.35
CA ASP A 90 -1.45 13.09 -10.15
C ASP A 90 -1.05 13.02 -8.66
N GLU A 91 -1.71 13.86 -7.84
CA GLU A 91 -1.62 13.85 -6.38
C GLU A 91 -1.93 12.48 -5.76
N GLN A 92 -3.01 11.81 -6.17
CA GLN A 92 -3.42 10.51 -5.63
C GLN A 92 -2.42 9.41 -5.97
N ILE A 93 -1.83 9.46 -7.17
CA ILE A 93 -0.76 8.54 -7.58
C ILE A 93 0.45 8.74 -6.67
N SER A 94 0.89 10.00 -6.49
CA SER A 94 2.01 10.35 -5.60
C SER A 94 1.76 9.92 -4.16
N ILE A 95 0.57 10.16 -3.60
CA ILE A 95 0.21 9.71 -2.25
C ILE A 95 0.38 8.19 -2.12
N ARG A 96 -0.08 7.41 -3.11
CA ARG A 96 -0.06 5.95 -3.05
C ARG A 96 1.35 5.38 -3.22
N LEU A 97 2.17 5.96 -4.10
CA LEU A 97 3.59 5.65 -4.20
C LEU A 97 4.32 5.94 -2.88
N GLY A 98 4.00 7.07 -2.24
CA GLY A 98 4.48 7.40 -0.91
C GLY A 98 4.03 6.41 0.17
N ASN A 99 2.80 5.90 0.07
CA ASN A 99 2.28 4.88 0.98
C ASN A 99 3.00 3.54 0.82
N ILE A 100 3.25 3.08 -0.42
CA ILE A 100 4.04 1.87 -0.69
C ILE A 100 5.42 2.02 -0.04
N SER A 101 6.11 3.12 -0.36
CA SER A 101 7.44 3.41 0.17
C SER A 101 7.46 3.35 1.70
N THR A 102 6.51 4.02 2.33
CA THR A 102 6.52 4.15 3.79
C THR A 102 6.09 2.87 4.49
N PHE A 103 5.17 2.12 3.90
CA PHE A 103 4.74 0.81 4.41
C PHE A 103 5.91 -0.18 4.41
N LEU A 104 6.59 -0.35 3.27
CA LEU A 104 7.76 -1.23 3.15
C LEU A 104 8.89 -0.81 4.09
N ASN A 105 9.17 0.50 4.18
CA ASN A 105 10.17 1.02 5.10
C ASN A 105 9.84 0.69 6.57
N CYS A 106 8.57 0.83 6.97
CA CYS A 106 8.13 0.50 8.31
C CYS A 106 8.26 -1.01 8.61
N LEU A 107 7.99 -1.87 7.63
CA LEU A 107 8.18 -3.31 7.78
C LEU A 107 9.68 -3.68 7.87
N ASN A 108 10.55 -3.05 7.09
CA ASN A 108 11.99 -3.36 7.08
C ASN A 108 12.76 -2.79 8.27
N LYS A 109 12.48 -1.55 8.65
CA LYS A 109 13.27 -0.80 9.63
C LYS A 109 12.56 -0.61 10.98
N GLY A 110 11.31 -1.06 11.06
CA GLY A 110 10.42 -0.81 12.20
C GLY A 110 9.67 0.52 12.07
N GLY A 111 8.50 0.59 12.68
CA GLY A 111 7.61 1.75 12.56
C GLY A 111 8.18 3.02 13.19
N LYS A 112 8.21 4.10 12.41
CA LYS A 112 8.46 5.47 12.89
C LYS A 112 7.38 6.43 12.38
N TYR A 113 6.11 6.03 12.48
CA TYR A 113 5.02 6.98 12.32
C TYR A 113 4.71 7.66 13.65
N TYR A 114 4.25 8.92 13.58
CA TYR A 114 3.99 9.94 14.61
C TYR A 114 3.62 9.51 16.07
N ILE A 115 3.27 8.24 16.34
CA ILE A 115 2.76 7.77 17.63
C ILE A 115 3.34 6.42 18.10
N LYS A 116 3.83 5.51 17.23
CA LYS A 116 4.20 4.14 17.65
C LYS A 116 5.49 3.62 17.01
N THR A 117 6.30 2.98 17.84
CA THR A 117 7.49 2.24 17.43
C THR A 117 7.24 0.74 17.58
N PHE A 118 7.54 -0.02 16.53
CA PHE A 118 7.51 -1.48 16.53
C PHE A 118 8.80 -2.03 15.91
N PRO A 119 9.26 -3.24 16.30
CA PRO A 119 10.46 -3.82 15.72
C PRO A 119 10.26 -4.13 14.23
N PRO A 120 11.35 -4.21 13.44
CA PRO A 120 11.31 -4.74 12.08
C PRO A 120 10.50 -6.03 11.96
N GLN A 121 9.74 -6.15 10.87
CA GLN A 121 8.89 -7.28 10.51
C GLN A 121 9.29 -7.82 9.12
N PRO A 122 10.50 -8.37 8.95
CA PRO A 122 11.08 -8.70 7.63
C PRO A 122 10.28 -9.78 6.87
N LEU A 123 9.59 -10.69 7.57
CA LEU A 123 8.73 -11.69 6.92
C LEU A 123 7.49 -11.05 6.28
N LEU A 124 6.96 -9.99 6.90
CA LEU A 124 5.85 -9.25 6.33
C LEU A 124 6.31 -8.37 5.17
N ALA A 125 7.53 -7.83 5.25
CA ALA A 125 8.14 -7.12 4.13
C ALA A 125 8.29 -8.04 2.91
N HIS A 126 8.82 -9.26 3.10
CA HIS A 126 8.91 -10.28 2.04
C HIS A 126 7.56 -10.53 1.37
N ARG A 127 6.54 -10.79 2.19
CA ARG A 127 5.20 -11.07 1.65
C ARG A 127 4.59 -9.87 0.92
N SER A 128 4.90 -8.66 1.39
CA SER A 128 4.44 -7.43 0.74
C SER A 128 5.12 -7.21 -0.61
N ASP A 129 6.39 -7.59 -0.72
CA ASP A 129 7.16 -7.58 -1.97
C ASP A 129 6.62 -8.61 -2.97
N GLU A 130 6.35 -9.85 -2.53
CA GLU A 130 5.67 -10.87 -3.34
C GLU A 130 4.32 -10.35 -3.87
N GLN A 131 3.53 -9.70 -3.04
CA GLN A 131 2.25 -9.08 -3.45
C GLN A 131 2.41 -7.96 -4.48
N ILE A 132 3.50 -7.20 -4.41
CA ILE A 132 3.79 -6.16 -5.40
C ILE A 132 4.13 -6.82 -6.73
N GLU A 133 4.99 -7.84 -6.73
CA GLU A 133 5.38 -8.57 -7.94
C GLU A 133 4.19 -9.31 -8.58
N GLU A 134 3.35 -9.97 -7.78
CA GLU A 134 2.15 -10.70 -8.25
C GLU A 134 1.18 -9.80 -9.04
N GLU A 135 1.10 -8.52 -8.68
CA GLU A 135 0.24 -7.52 -9.33
C GLU A 135 0.96 -6.72 -10.43
N GLY A 136 2.19 -7.11 -10.82
CA GLY A 136 2.99 -6.37 -11.81
C GLY A 136 3.43 -5.00 -11.32
N GLY A 137 3.61 -4.84 -10.01
CA GLY A 137 3.83 -3.55 -9.37
C GLY A 137 5.15 -2.89 -9.73
N ASN A 138 6.16 -3.67 -10.10
CA ASN A 138 7.42 -3.12 -10.60
C ASN A 138 7.20 -2.39 -11.93
N GLU A 139 6.47 -3.00 -12.87
CA GLU A 139 6.11 -2.39 -14.15
C GLU A 139 5.21 -1.17 -13.97
N GLU A 140 4.24 -1.25 -13.06
CA GLU A 140 3.32 -0.16 -12.79
C GLU A 140 4.03 1.04 -12.15
N ILE A 141 4.95 0.82 -11.21
CA ILE A 141 5.80 1.87 -10.64
C ILE A 141 6.73 2.48 -11.70
N ASP A 142 7.34 1.64 -12.54
CA ASP A 142 8.23 2.10 -13.63
C ASP A 142 7.46 2.97 -14.64
N SER A 143 6.21 2.64 -14.94
CA SER A 143 5.35 3.45 -15.80
C SER A 143 5.15 4.88 -15.26
N GLN A 144 5.20 5.07 -13.94
CA GLN A 144 5.05 6.37 -13.30
C GLN A 144 6.33 7.21 -13.33
N LEU A 145 7.50 6.64 -13.67
CA LEU A 145 8.76 7.39 -13.76
C LEU A 145 8.77 8.42 -14.90
N ILE A 146 7.95 8.20 -15.92
CA ILE A 146 7.77 9.14 -17.05
C ILE A 146 6.61 10.12 -16.83
N ASN A 147 5.83 9.94 -15.77
CA ASN A 147 4.71 10.80 -15.44
C ASN A 147 5.22 12.17 -14.94
N LYS A 148 4.78 13.24 -15.62
CA LYS A 148 5.17 14.64 -15.33
C LYS A 148 4.21 15.34 -14.36
N GLY A 149 3.26 14.59 -13.80
CA GLY A 149 2.30 15.08 -12.84
C GLY A 149 2.95 15.59 -11.57
N LYS A 150 2.33 16.61 -10.96
CA LYS A 150 2.75 17.11 -9.66
C LYS A 150 2.39 16.10 -8.57
N GLY A 151 3.24 15.99 -7.57
CA GLY A 151 2.98 15.16 -6.41
C GLY A 151 1.99 15.82 -5.46
N HIS A 152 1.82 15.20 -4.30
CA HIS A 152 0.98 15.74 -3.23
C HIS A 152 1.48 17.08 -2.68
N PHE A 153 2.79 17.30 -2.67
CA PHE A 153 3.42 18.54 -2.22
C PHE A 153 3.95 19.33 -3.41
N ASP A 154 3.96 20.67 -3.31
CA ASP A 154 4.38 21.57 -4.40
C ASP A 154 5.83 21.35 -4.89
N TYR A 155 6.69 20.77 -4.05
CA TYR A 155 8.08 20.45 -4.35
C TYR A 155 8.30 18.97 -4.75
N ASP A 156 7.23 18.17 -4.73
CA ASP A 156 7.26 16.75 -5.07
C ASP A 156 6.63 16.52 -6.44
N ASP A 157 7.11 15.52 -7.14
CA ASP A 157 6.55 15.07 -8.40
C ASP A 157 6.35 13.56 -8.36
N ILE A 158 5.48 13.04 -9.24
CA ILE A 158 5.19 11.60 -9.27
C ILE A 158 6.47 10.80 -9.48
N LYS A 159 7.39 11.31 -10.30
CA LYS A 159 8.66 10.66 -10.58
C LYS A 159 9.50 10.47 -9.30
N ASN A 160 9.59 11.46 -8.42
CA ASN A 160 10.30 11.35 -7.15
C ASN A 160 9.62 10.36 -6.22
N SER A 161 8.28 10.37 -6.16
CA SER A 161 7.50 9.39 -5.42
C SER A 161 7.73 7.96 -5.93
N ALA A 162 7.79 7.77 -7.25
CA ALA A 162 8.04 6.48 -7.90
C ALA A 162 9.45 5.97 -7.65
N ASN A 163 10.47 6.82 -7.79
CA ASN A 163 11.86 6.49 -7.45
C ASN A 163 12.00 6.06 -5.98
N ARG A 164 11.27 6.71 -5.08
CA ARG A 164 11.28 6.33 -3.66
C ARG A 164 10.65 4.95 -3.44
N ALA A 165 9.52 4.67 -4.09
CA ALA A 165 8.87 3.36 -3.99
C ALA A 165 9.78 2.25 -4.52
N GLN A 166 10.37 2.45 -5.71
CA GLN A 166 11.35 1.54 -6.30
C GLN A 166 12.57 1.34 -5.39
N GLY A 167 13.08 2.41 -4.77
CA GLY A 167 14.19 2.32 -3.84
C GLY A 167 13.87 1.50 -2.59
N GLU A 168 12.66 1.62 -2.03
CA GLU A 168 12.27 0.83 -0.85
C GLU A 168 12.04 -0.65 -1.18
N ILE A 169 11.52 -0.96 -2.38
CA ILE A 169 11.46 -2.33 -2.91
C ILE A 169 12.87 -2.91 -3.04
N LEU A 170 13.79 -2.18 -3.67
CA LEU A 170 15.19 -2.63 -3.85
C LEU A 170 15.96 -2.75 -2.54
N ASN A 171 15.71 -1.85 -1.57
CA ASN A 171 16.36 -1.88 -0.26
C ASN A 171 16.09 -3.18 0.49
N TYR A 172 14.90 -3.77 0.32
CA TYR A 172 14.59 -5.08 0.89
C TYR A 172 15.60 -6.14 0.46
N PHE A 173 15.87 -6.24 -0.85
CA PHE A 173 16.84 -7.19 -1.40
C PHE A 173 18.27 -6.94 -0.93
N ILE A 174 18.66 -5.67 -0.78
CA ILE A 174 19.99 -5.30 -0.26
C ILE A 174 20.14 -5.72 1.20
N GLU A 175 19.11 -5.51 2.03
CA GLU A 175 19.12 -5.91 3.44
C GLU A 175 19.15 -7.45 3.60
N GLN A 176 18.44 -8.20 2.74
CA GLN A 176 18.52 -9.67 2.72
C GLN A 176 19.87 -10.20 2.19
N GLY A 177 20.42 -9.58 1.15
CA GLY A 177 21.72 -9.95 0.56
C GLY A 177 22.93 -9.58 1.43
N ASN A 178 22.78 -8.63 2.34
CA ASN A 178 23.80 -8.17 3.28
C ASN A 178 23.77 -8.93 4.62
N GLN A 179 23.31 -10.18 4.66
CA GLN A 179 23.56 -11.06 5.81
C GLN A 179 25.07 -11.09 6.08
N ARG A 180 25.51 -10.28 7.06
CA ARG A 180 26.91 -10.22 7.49
C ARG A 180 27.35 -11.64 7.83
N PRO A 181 28.51 -12.13 7.34
CA PRO A 181 29.06 -13.39 7.81
C PRO A 181 29.16 -13.34 9.34
N TYR A 182 28.58 -14.33 10.02
CA TYR A 182 28.74 -14.51 11.46
C TYR A 182 30.16 -15.02 11.76
N TRP A 183 31.16 -14.16 11.66
CA TRP A 183 32.51 -14.42 12.15
C TRP A 183 33.15 -13.13 12.70
N TYR A 184 33.10 -12.98 14.03
CA TYR A 184 34.10 -12.31 14.87
C TYR A 184 34.25 -13.10 16.16
#